data_AF-A0A9D1C1I4-F1
#
_entry.id   AF-A0A9D1C1I4-F1
#
_cell.length_a   1.000
_cell.length_b   1.000
_cell.length_c   1.000
_cell.angle_alpha   90.00
_cell.angle_beta   90.00
_cell.angle_gamma   90.00
#
_symmetry.space_group_name_H-M   'P 1'
#
loop_
_entity.id
_entity.type
_entity.pdbx_description
1 polymer ?
#
loop_
_entity_poly.entity_id
_entity_poly.type
_entity_poly.pdbx_seq_one_letter_code
_entity_poly.pdbx_strand_id
1 'polypeptide(L)' 'MDIFQKIFLYLGALIAASFLIVALIALSNAENGQLTVEGLSHLEGQFVSFYEFFRWIVYVWMASAIFLFVRFLSRIFRKS' A
#
# COMPACT_ATOMS: atom_id res chain seq x y z
N MET A 1 19.16 -12.10 -1.71
CA MET A 1 18.08 -11.16 -1.33
C MET A 1 17.99 -11.18 0.19
N ASP A 2 18.37 -10.07 0.82
CA ASP A 2 18.35 -9.95 2.29
C ASP A 2 16.91 -10.08 2.82
N ILE A 3 16.73 -10.49 4.08
CA ILE A 3 15.39 -10.64 4.67
C ILE A 3 14.57 -9.35 4.57
N PHE A 4 15.21 -8.19 4.75
CA PHE A 4 14.59 -6.87 4.59
C PHE A 4 14.13 -6.59 3.15
N GLN A 5 14.88 -7.03 2.14
CA GLN A 5 14.48 -6.89 0.74
C GLN A 5 13.29 -7.80 0.40
N LYS A 6 13.26 -9.03 0.94
CA LYS A 6 12.11 -9.94 0.81
C LYS A 6 10.86 -9.34 1.44
N ILE A 7 10.97 -8.86 2.68
CA ILE A 7 9.90 -8.19 3.41
C ILE A 7 9.38 -7.01 2.59
N PHE A 8 10.25 -6.09 2.17
CA PHE A 8 9.86 -4.93 1.37
C PHE A 8 9.14 -5.33 0.07
N LEU A 9 9.66 -6.32 -0.66
CA LEU A 9 9.10 -6.70 -1.95
C LEU A 9 7.76 -7.42 -1.82
N TYR A 10 7.65 -8.39 -0.90
CA TYR A 10 6.42 -9.15 -0.71
C TYR A 10 5.33 -8.35 0.00
N LEU A 11 5.66 -7.55 1.03
CA LEU A 11 4.67 -6.64 1.63
C LEU A 11 4.26 -5.57 0.63
N GLY A 12 5.18 -5.04 -0.17
CA GLY A 12 4.85 -4.05 -1.21
C GLY A 12 3.88 -4.62 -2.25
N ALA A 13 4.13 -5.85 -2.70
CA ALA A 13 3.23 -6.56 -3.62
C ALA A 13 1.85 -6.84 -3.00
N LEU A 14 1.81 -7.25 -1.72
CA LEU A 14 0.56 -7.44 -0.99
C LEU A 14 -0.23 -6.13 -0.90
N ILE A 15 0.42 -5.03 -0.53
CA ILE A 15 -0.19 -3.70 -0.46
C ILE A 15 -0.76 -3.31 -1.83
N ALA A 16 0.05 -3.38 -2.89
CA ALA A 16 -0.40 -3.02 -4.23
C ALA A 16 -1.60 -3.87 -4.68
N ALA A 17 -1.56 -5.19 -4.48
CA ALA A 17 -2.66 -6.08 -4.84
C ALA A 17 -3.93 -5.77 -4.05
N SER A 18 -3.83 -5.53 -2.74
CA SER A 18 -4.98 -5.18 -1.91
C SER A 18 -5.60 -3.84 -2.30
N PHE A 19 -4.80 -2.81 -2.56
CA PHE A 19 -5.30 -1.52 -3.04
C PHE A 19 -5.94 -1.64 -4.43
N LEU A 20 -5.39 -2.46 -5.32
CA LEU A 20 -5.99 -2.72 -6.62
C LEU A 20 -7.38 -3.35 -6.49
N ILE A 21 -7.53 -4.33 -5.60
CA ILE A 21 -8.85 -4.95 -5.33
C ILE A 21 -9.85 -3.91 -4.81
N VAL A 22 -9.44 -3.08 -3.85
CA VAL A 22 -10.30 -2.00 -3.31
C VAL A 22 -10.69 -1.02 -4.42
N ALA A 23 -9.76 -0.65 -5.30
CA ALA A 23 -10.06 0.21 -6.44
C ALA A 23 -11.05 -0.42 -7.42
N LEU A 24 -10.92 -1.73 -7.69
CA LEU A 24 -11.88 -2.46 -8.52
C LEU A 24 -13.28 -2.53 -7.90
N ILE A 25 -13.37 -2.74 -6.58
CA ILE A 25 -14.65 -2.71 -5.85
C ILE A 25 -15.26 -1.31 -5.89
N ALA A 26 -14.46 -0.26 -5.72
CA ALA A 26 -14.96 1.11 -5.84
C ALA A 26 -15.48 1.38 -7.27
N LEU A 27 -14.73 0.96 -8.30
CA LEU A 27 -15.11 1.10 -9.70
C LEU A 27 -16.34 0.29 -10.09
N SER A 28 -16.60 -0.87 -9.47
CA SER A 28 -17.82 -1.63 -9.73
C SER A 28 -19.09 -0.93 -9.27
N ASN A 29 -18.96 0.11 -8.43
CA ASN A 29 -20.06 0.96 -7.96
C ASN A 29 -20.14 2.29 -8.73
N ALA A 30 -19.38 2.44 -9.84
CA ALA A 30 -19.45 3.62 -10.68
C ALA A 30 -20.77 3.64 -11.47
N GLU A 31 -21.57 4.70 -11.30
CA GLU A 31 -22.77 4.92 -12.09
C GLU A 31 -22.46 5.82 -13.28
N ASN A 32 -22.87 5.42 -14.49
CA ASN A 32 -22.63 6.17 -15.73
C ASN A 32 -21.14 6.51 -15.98
N GLY A 33 -20.22 5.66 -15.51
CA GLY A 33 -18.78 5.89 -15.63
C GLY A 33 -18.24 6.97 -14.67
N GLN A 34 -19.05 7.43 -13.72
CA GLN A 34 -18.64 8.36 -12.69
C GLN A 34 -18.71 7.71 -11.31
N LEU A 35 -17.68 7.97 -10.52
CA LEU A 35 -17.66 7.59 -9.11
C LEU A 35 -18.29 8.73 -8.30
N THR A 36 -19.41 8.48 -7.63
CA THR A 36 -20.03 9.45 -6.72
C THR A 36 -19.81 9.04 -5.27
N VAL A 37 -19.76 10.03 -4.38
CA VAL A 37 -19.62 9.77 -2.93
C VAL A 37 -20.85 9.02 -2.41
N GLU A 38 -22.04 9.34 -2.93
CA GLU A 38 -23.30 8.68 -2.60
C GLU A 38 -23.28 7.20 -2.97
N GLY A 39 -22.76 6.86 -4.17
CA GLY A 39 -22.60 5.47 -4.62
C GLY A 39 -21.61 4.67 -3.78
N LEU A 40 -20.67 5.31 -3.07
CA LEU A 40 -19.71 4.65 -2.19
C LEU A 40 -20.07 4.70 -0.69
N SER A 41 -21.07 5.49 -0.30
CA SER A 41 -21.43 5.70 1.11
C SER A 41 -21.73 4.41 1.86
N HIS A 42 -22.35 3.43 1.19
CA HIS A 42 -22.65 2.12 1.76
C HIS A 42 -21.39 1.26 2.04
N LEU A 43 -20.26 1.58 1.43
CA LEU A 43 -18.96 0.89 1.62
C LEU A 43 -18.03 1.63 2.59
N GLU A 44 -18.41 2.82 3.07
CA GLU A 44 -17.56 3.65 3.93
C GLU A 44 -17.04 2.86 5.14
N GLY A 45 -17.91 2.12 5.84
CA GLY A 45 -17.51 1.31 6.98
C GLY A 45 -16.49 0.21 6.63
N GLN A 46 -16.59 -0.36 5.43
CA GLN A 46 -15.65 -1.38 4.95
C GLN A 46 -14.30 -0.75 4.60
N PHE A 47 -14.30 0.41 3.94
CA PHE A 47 -13.07 1.13 3.59
C PHE A 47 -12.34 1.66 4.82
N VAL A 48 -13.06 2.20 5.81
CA VAL A 48 -12.47 2.62 7.09
C VAL A 48 -11.87 1.42 7.81
N SER A 49 -12.60 0.31 7.93
CA SER A 49 -12.09 -0.90 8.58
C SER A 49 -10.84 -1.45 7.86
N PHE A 50 -10.85 -1.46 6.53
CA PHE A 50 -9.69 -1.84 5.73
C PHE A 50 -8.52 -0.90 6.00
N TYR A 51 -8.72 0.41 5.93
CA TYR A 51 -7.68 1.41 6.18
C TYR A 51 -7.06 1.28 7.57
N GLU A 52 -7.88 1.16 8.61
CA GLU A 52 -7.42 1.10 10.01
C GLU A 52 -6.51 -0.11 10.25
N PHE A 53 -6.79 -1.23 9.60
CA PHE A 53 -5.96 -2.44 9.60
C PHE A 53 -4.72 -2.29 8.70
N PHE A 54 -4.91 -1.86 7.45
CA PHE A 54 -3.84 -1.82 6.45
C PHE A 54 -2.77 -0.77 6.76
N ARG A 55 -3.10 0.32 7.47
CA ARG A 55 -2.10 1.34 7.82
C ARG A 55 -0.93 0.75 8.61
N TRP A 56 -1.20 -0.24 9.48
CA TRP A 56 -0.14 -0.90 10.26
C TRP A 56 0.80 -1.69 9.38
N ILE A 57 0.25 -2.40 8.39
CA ILE A 57 1.01 -3.13 7.37
C ILE A 57 1.88 -2.15 6.56
N VAL A 58 1.31 -1.01 6.16
CA VAL A 58 2.03 0.05 5.44
C VAL A 58 3.14 0.66 6.30
N TYR A 59 2.93 0.88 7.60
CA TYR A 59 3.97 1.39 8.49
C TYR A 59 5.16 0.42 8.63
N VAL A 60 4.89 -0.87 8.78
CA VAL A 60 5.94 -1.90 8.80
C VAL A 60 6.70 -1.93 7.48
N TRP A 61 5.98 -1.86 6.36
CA TRP A 61 6.58 -1.80 5.04
C TRP A 61 7.45 -0.54 4.85
N MET A 62 6.96 0.63 5.27
CA MET A 62 7.67 1.90 5.17
C MET A 62 8.96 1.91 6.01
N ALA A 63 8.95 1.31 7.20
CA ALA A 63 10.16 1.13 8.00
C ALA A 63 11.22 0.29 7.24
N SER A 64 10.79 -0.78 6.57
CA SER A 64 11.69 -1.60 5.73
C SER A 64 12.23 -0.82 4.52
N ALA A 65 11.41 0.04 3.92
CA ALA A 65 11.79 0.91 2.81
C ALA A 65 12.89 1.89 3.22
N ILE A 66 12.70 2.58 4.35
CA ILE A 66 13.68 3.54 4.90
C ILE A 66 15.00 2.84 5.19
N PHE A 67 14.97 1.66 5.83
CA PHE A 67 16.18 0.90 6.12
C PHE A 67 16.97 0.55 4.85
N LEU A 68 16.29 0.04 3.82
CA LEU A 68 16.93 -0.30 2.55
C LEU A 68 17.46 0.94 1.84
N PHE A 69 16.72 2.05 1.89
CA PHE A 69 17.12 3.32 1.29
C PHE A 69 18.37 3.90 1.96
N VAL A 70 18.44 3.92 3.29
CA VAL A 70 19.63 4.35 4.03
C VAL A 70 20.82 3.43 3.71
N ARG A 71 20.64 2.10 3.71
CA ARG A 71 21.69 1.15 3.33
C ARG A 71 22.20 1.40 1.91
N PHE A 72 21.30 1.75 0.99
CA PHE A 72 21.65 2.10 -0.39
C PHE A 72 22.47 3.39 -0.45
N LEU A 73 22.01 4.47 0.21
CA LEU A 73 22.74 5.74 0.27
C LEU A 73 24.12 5.58 0.91
N SER A 74 24.23 4.88 2.04
CA SER A 74 25.53 4.64 2.69
C SER A 74 26.52 3.91 1.78
N ARG A 75 26.05 3.03 0.89
CA ARG A 75 26.92 2.36 -0.09
C ARG A 75 27.38 3.27 -1.21
N ILE A 76 26.53 4.20 -1.65
CA ILE A 76 26.90 5.18 -2.67
C ILE A 76 27.97 6.13 -2.12
N PHE A 77 27.71 6.73 -0.95
CA PHE A 77 28.61 7.74 -0.38
C PHE A 77 29.90 7.18 0.20
N ARG A 78 29.96 5.88 0.57
CA ARG A 78 31.20 5.24 1.02
C ARG A 78 32.12 4.80 -0.13
N LYS A 79 31.61 4.75 -1.36
CA LYS A 79 32.34 4.31 -2.55
C LYS A 79 32.83 5.47 -3.41
N SER A 80 32.50 6.71 -3.03
CA SER A 80 33.05 7.96 -3.56
C SER A 80 34.15 8.48 -2.65
#